data_AF-A0A1F1V895-F1
#
_entry.id   AF-A0A1F1V895-F1
#
_cell.length_a   1.000
_cell.length_b   1.000
_cell.length_c   1.000
_cell.angle_alpha   90.00
_cell.angle_beta   90.00
_cell.angle_gamma   90.00
#
_symmetry.space_group_name_H-M   'P 1'
#
loop_
_entity.id
_entity.type
_entity.pdbx_description
1 polymer ?
#
loop_
_entity_poly.entity_id
_entity_poly.type
_entity_poly.pdbx_seq_one_letter_code
_entity_poly.pdbx_strand_id
1 'polypeptide(L)'
;MLTDAMMLVSPFHADYEFLARPYHDAAPELWDTEGAGLAGLSQEVAATLLEESFAVVDAASAIEWCDSLETEAGLWPDSSLVAEHVPAVSMLAGSAVAAGFDCCRVINILTSARAAGYIDERTLAALLERYVQGFVDRCSGWGQYLASVIVGKVAFQVMYATPETRHVDAAIILEGAHIMALTAPVTLFRTEIWPAEDLSALIGAIEALIPAERVRAVRLGARGWLATAEHPLDSATAKVLENADTDVGTFLRARALAQEVFWRPADAGGIGGVFEDLRAARIPLWDLPAGGDGAAATTFWTDSSLDQEHWSGVPFLRTSEGARLTSVMTEDACFLVSRKALRRVFIPIPWEQVRFTVSVMPGQDIVFYANDKKLGTLFPDWDVVGAINPDLPLRLESFMNGLGPRVRAFSAAYPL
;
A
#
# COMPACT_ATOMS: atom_id res chain seq x y z
N MET A 1 9.97 4.42 -0.82
CA MET A 1 9.18 3.63 -1.78
C MET A 1 9.25 2.13 -1.50
N LEU A 2 10.37 1.55 -1.01
CA LEU A 2 10.35 0.18 -0.45
C LEU A 2 9.81 0.07 0.99
N THR A 3 9.46 1.19 1.63
CA THR A 3 8.80 1.25 2.94
C THR A 3 7.32 0.87 2.89
N ASP A 4 6.66 1.06 1.75
CA ASP A 4 5.22 0.82 1.60
C ASP A 4 4.93 -0.59 1.08
N ALA A 5 6.00 -1.31 0.71
CA ALA A 5 6.00 -2.63 0.17
C ALA A 5 6.57 -3.61 1.19
N MET A 6 5.74 -4.05 2.13
CA MET A 6 5.91 -5.36 2.80
C MET A 6 5.90 -6.55 1.83
N MET A 7 6.01 -6.28 0.53
CA MET A 7 6.51 -7.20 -0.46
C MET A 7 7.89 -7.70 -0.09
N LEU A 8 7.92 -8.72 0.72
CA LEU A 8 7.64 -10.05 0.23
C LEU A 8 7.43 -10.81 1.52
N VAL A 9 6.18 -11.06 1.91
CA VAL A 9 5.91 -11.99 3.01
C VAL A 9 6.65 -13.25 2.61
N SER A 10 7.76 -13.50 3.30
CA SER A 10 8.53 -14.70 3.15
C SER A 10 7.51 -15.80 3.44
N PRO A 11 7.13 -16.69 2.49
CA PRO A 11 6.06 -17.66 2.73
C PRO A 11 6.31 -18.54 3.97
N PHE A 12 7.54 -18.51 4.47
CA PHE A 12 7.97 -18.84 5.82
C PHE A 12 7.03 -18.42 6.97
N HIS A 13 6.24 -17.36 6.83
CA HIS A 13 5.42 -16.77 7.90
C HIS A 13 3.91 -16.80 7.61
N ALA A 14 3.50 -17.25 6.42
CA ALA A 14 2.10 -17.42 6.07
C ALA A 14 1.67 -18.85 6.44
N ASP A 15 1.04 -19.01 7.60
CA ASP A 15 0.61 -20.31 8.11
C ASP A 15 -0.92 -20.36 8.39
N TYR A 16 -1.37 -21.47 8.98
CA TYR A 16 -2.78 -21.64 9.34
C TYR A 16 -3.23 -20.74 10.51
N GLU A 17 -2.34 -20.37 11.42
CA GLU A 17 -2.66 -19.47 12.53
C GLU A 17 -2.90 -18.05 12.01
N PHE A 18 -2.15 -17.65 10.99
CA PHE A 18 -2.36 -16.42 10.25
C PHE A 18 -3.78 -16.36 9.63
N LEU A 19 -4.22 -17.43 8.96
CA LEU A 19 -5.57 -17.51 8.36
C LEU A 19 -6.71 -17.70 9.36
N ALA A 20 -6.42 -18.12 10.60
CA ALA A 20 -7.43 -18.31 11.63
C ALA A 20 -7.86 -17.00 12.31
N ARG A 21 -7.08 -15.93 12.16
CA ARG A 21 -7.35 -14.62 12.76
C ARG A 21 -8.25 -13.77 11.84
N PRO A 22 -9.15 -12.93 12.40
CA PRO A 22 -9.87 -11.95 11.62
C PRO A 22 -8.91 -11.03 10.84
N TYR A 23 -9.26 -10.67 9.60
CA TYR A 23 -8.39 -9.84 8.76
C TYR A 23 -7.95 -8.54 9.44
N HIS A 24 -8.84 -7.81 10.12
CA HIS A 24 -8.49 -6.55 10.77
C HIS A 24 -7.47 -6.69 11.90
N ASP A 25 -7.38 -7.87 12.52
CA ASP A 25 -6.39 -8.16 13.56
C ASP A 25 -5.04 -8.55 12.95
N ALA A 26 -5.05 -9.22 11.79
CA ALA A 26 -3.85 -9.62 11.05
C ALA A 26 -3.35 -8.54 10.07
N ALA A 27 -4.19 -7.55 9.74
CA ALA A 27 -3.88 -6.52 8.76
C ALA A 27 -2.73 -5.62 9.21
N PRO A 28 -2.65 -5.08 10.44
CA PRO A 28 -1.47 -4.32 10.85
C PRO A 28 -0.16 -5.08 10.61
N GLU A 29 -0.13 -6.40 10.77
CA GLU A 29 1.04 -7.26 10.51
C GLU A 29 1.40 -7.43 9.01
N LEU A 30 0.55 -6.93 8.11
CA LEU A 30 0.75 -6.86 6.66
C LEU A 30 1.07 -5.44 6.17
N TRP A 31 0.94 -4.43 7.04
CA TRP A 31 1.18 -3.01 6.72
C TRP A 31 2.29 -2.38 7.58
N ASP A 32 2.66 -3.01 8.70
CA ASP A 32 3.74 -2.60 9.58
C ASP A 32 5.06 -3.30 9.22
N THR A 33 6.13 -2.51 9.14
CA THR A 33 7.53 -2.95 9.00
C THR A 33 7.97 -4.03 10.01
N GLU A 34 7.18 -4.24 11.07
CA GLU A 34 7.32 -5.32 12.04
C GLU A 34 6.57 -6.57 11.56
N GLY A 35 7.20 -7.36 10.68
CA GLY A 35 6.58 -8.58 10.11
C GLY A 35 5.99 -9.53 11.17
N ALA A 36 4.96 -10.28 10.76
CA ALA A 36 4.32 -11.31 11.59
C ALA A 36 5.37 -12.27 12.19
N GLY A 37 5.39 -12.37 13.52
CA GLY A 37 6.34 -13.19 14.28
C GLY A 37 7.56 -12.43 14.83
N LEU A 38 8.03 -11.37 14.17
CA LEU A 38 9.22 -10.59 14.58
C LEU A 38 8.91 -9.47 15.56
N ALA A 39 7.74 -8.83 15.46
CA ALA A 39 7.25 -7.84 16.44
C ALA A 39 7.13 -8.42 17.87
N GLY A 40 6.97 -9.74 17.97
CA GLY A 40 6.88 -10.48 19.23
C GLY A 40 8.19 -11.10 19.70
N LEU A 41 9.28 -11.05 18.92
CA LEU A 41 10.57 -11.56 19.36
C LEU A 41 11.24 -10.57 20.29
N SER A 42 11.75 -11.04 21.43
CA SER A 42 12.69 -10.23 22.19
C SER A 42 13.97 -10.04 21.38
N GLN A 43 14.65 -8.93 21.62
CA GLN A 43 15.94 -8.62 21.02
C GLN A 43 16.95 -9.78 21.14
N GLU A 44 16.95 -10.47 22.29
CA GLU A 44 17.81 -11.64 22.54
C GLU A 44 17.45 -12.86 21.69
N VAL A 45 16.16 -13.11 21.45
CA VAL A 45 15.72 -14.22 20.59
C VAL A 45 16.05 -13.94 19.13
N ALA A 46 15.84 -12.70 18.67
CA ALA A 46 16.23 -12.29 17.32
C ALA A 46 17.75 -12.41 17.10
N ALA A 47 18.57 -11.99 18.07
CA ALA A 47 20.02 -12.12 18.03
C ALA A 47 20.46 -13.60 17.98
N THR A 48 19.86 -14.46 18.81
CA THR A 48 20.16 -15.90 18.85
C THR A 48 19.81 -16.57 17.52
N LEU A 49 18.64 -16.27 16.94
CA LEU A 49 18.23 -16.82 15.64
C LEU A 49 19.19 -16.43 14.52
N LEU A 50 19.66 -15.18 14.51
CA LEU A 50 20.64 -14.68 13.55
C LEU A 50 21.98 -15.40 13.67
N GLU A 51 22.46 -15.59 14.90
CA GLU A 51 23.72 -16.30 15.15
C GLU A 51 23.62 -17.78 14.77
N GLU A 52 22.55 -18.47 15.20
CA GLU A 52 22.38 -19.91 14.97
C GLU A 52 22.06 -20.26 13.51
N SER A 53 21.28 -19.42 12.81
CA SER A 53 20.80 -19.73 11.46
C SER A 53 21.66 -19.13 10.35
N PHE A 54 22.35 -18.02 10.63
CA PHE A 54 23.10 -17.26 9.63
C PHE A 54 24.52 -16.90 10.07
N ALA A 55 24.94 -17.23 11.31
CA ALA A 55 26.20 -16.75 11.88
C ALA A 55 26.34 -15.21 11.87
N VAL A 56 25.20 -14.50 11.95
CA VAL A 56 25.14 -13.04 11.98
C VAL A 56 25.12 -12.58 13.44
N VAL A 57 26.12 -11.79 13.83
CA VAL A 57 26.32 -11.34 15.22
C VAL A 57 26.31 -9.82 15.38
N ASP A 58 26.27 -9.08 14.27
CA ASP A 58 26.22 -7.62 14.21
C ASP A 58 25.72 -7.12 12.84
N ALA A 59 25.69 -5.80 12.66
CA ALA A 59 25.28 -5.19 11.39
C ALA A 59 26.22 -5.51 10.23
N ALA A 60 27.53 -5.62 10.49
CA ALA A 60 28.53 -5.83 9.45
C ALA A 60 28.41 -7.23 8.85
N SER A 61 28.29 -8.24 9.71
CA SER A 61 28.05 -9.64 9.33
C SER A 61 26.70 -9.81 8.61
N ALA A 62 25.66 -9.07 9.01
CA ALA A 62 24.38 -9.07 8.29
C ALA A 62 24.53 -8.57 6.84
N ILE A 63 25.24 -7.45 6.65
CA ILE A 63 25.50 -6.86 5.34
C ILE A 63 26.38 -7.79 4.48
N GLU A 64 27.43 -8.37 5.06
CA GLU A 64 28.30 -9.34 4.37
C GLU A 64 27.50 -10.55 3.87
N TRP A 65 26.56 -11.05 4.69
CA TRP A 65 25.66 -12.13 4.30
C TRP A 65 24.78 -11.76 3.10
N CYS A 66 24.19 -10.56 3.14
CA CYS A 66 23.37 -10.05 2.04
C CYS A 66 24.19 -9.84 0.76
N ASP A 67 25.41 -9.30 0.85
CA ASP A 67 26.34 -9.16 -0.28
C ASP A 67 26.71 -10.53 -0.89
N SER A 68 26.92 -11.55 -0.04
CA SER A 68 27.18 -12.92 -0.50
C SER A 68 26.00 -13.50 -1.28
N LEU A 69 24.77 -13.34 -0.76
CA LEU A 69 23.56 -13.79 -1.44
C LEU A 69 23.35 -13.07 -2.77
N GLU A 70 23.59 -11.77 -2.82
CA GLU A 70 23.48 -10.99 -4.05
C GLU A 70 24.51 -11.46 -5.10
N THR A 71 25.73 -11.80 -4.68
CA THR A 71 26.79 -12.31 -5.57
C THR A 71 26.48 -13.73 -6.07
N GLU A 72 25.88 -14.56 -5.22
CA GLU A 72 25.47 -15.92 -5.56
C GLU A 72 24.15 -15.97 -6.34
N ALA A 73 23.39 -14.88 -6.38
CA ALA A 73 22.13 -14.76 -7.11
C ALA A 73 22.33 -14.89 -8.63
N GLY A 74 22.25 -16.13 -9.10
CA GLY A 74 22.50 -16.52 -10.51
C GLY A 74 23.49 -17.67 -10.66
N LEU A 75 24.15 -18.08 -9.58
CA LEU A 75 25.05 -19.24 -9.51
C LEU A 75 24.33 -20.50 -9.02
N TRP A 76 23.01 -20.44 -8.84
CA TRP A 76 22.19 -21.61 -8.52
C TRP A 76 22.41 -22.69 -9.58
N PRO A 77 22.65 -23.94 -9.16
CA PRO A 77 22.91 -25.04 -10.08
C PRO A 77 21.71 -25.32 -11.00
N ASP A 78 21.98 -26.09 -12.04
CA ASP A 78 21.12 -26.25 -13.21
C ASP A 78 19.64 -26.47 -12.85
N SER A 79 18.79 -25.58 -13.38
CA SER A 79 17.33 -25.66 -13.34
C SER A 79 16.76 -27.04 -13.67
N SER A 80 17.48 -27.84 -14.45
CA SER A 80 17.14 -29.23 -14.77
C SER A 80 17.00 -30.13 -13.54
N LEU A 81 17.85 -29.95 -12.52
CA LEU A 81 17.82 -30.74 -11.28
C LEU A 81 16.55 -30.45 -10.45
N VAL A 82 16.13 -29.18 -10.41
CA VAL A 82 14.95 -28.76 -9.65
C VAL A 82 13.66 -29.08 -10.41
N ALA A 83 13.71 -29.03 -11.75
CA ALA A 83 12.60 -29.37 -12.62
C ALA A 83 12.15 -30.84 -12.48
N GLU A 84 13.03 -31.75 -12.06
CA GLU A 84 12.65 -33.14 -11.75
C GLU A 84 11.71 -33.23 -10.54
N HIS A 85 11.80 -32.29 -9.61
CA HIS A 85 10.99 -32.26 -8.39
C HIS A 85 9.73 -31.42 -8.53
N VAL A 86 9.82 -30.26 -9.21
CA VAL A 86 8.70 -29.30 -9.36
C VAL A 86 8.63 -28.73 -10.77
N PRO A 87 8.30 -29.55 -11.80
CA PRO A 87 8.44 -29.16 -13.21
C PRO A 87 7.56 -27.98 -13.61
N ALA A 88 6.27 -28.01 -13.25
CA ALA A 88 5.33 -26.93 -13.57
C ALA A 88 5.71 -25.60 -12.91
N VAL A 89 6.19 -25.64 -11.66
CA VAL A 89 6.63 -24.44 -10.93
C VAL A 89 7.96 -23.92 -11.50
N SER A 90 8.87 -24.81 -11.89
CA SER A 90 10.14 -24.44 -12.52
C SER A 90 9.93 -23.71 -13.85
N MET A 91 8.96 -24.14 -14.65
CA MET A 91 8.58 -23.43 -15.87
C MET A 91 8.04 -22.02 -15.59
N LEU A 92 7.24 -21.87 -14.53
CA LEU A 92 6.67 -20.56 -14.13
C LEU A 92 7.75 -19.61 -13.57
N ALA A 93 8.74 -20.14 -12.84
CA ALA A 93 9.87 -19.34 -12.35
C ALA A 93 10.75 -18.84 -13.53
N GLY A 94 10.92 -19.64 -14.58
CA GLY A 94 11.65 -19.26 -15.79
C GLY A 94 13.06 -18.74 -15.47
N SER A 95 13.41 -17.59 -16.02
CA SER A 95 14.73 -16.96 -15.83
C SER A 95 14.98 -16.42 -14.42
N ALA A 96 13.94 -16.29 -13.58
CA ALA A 96 14.12 -15.86 -12.20
C ALA A 96 14.78 -16.97 -11.35
N VAL A 97 14.64 -18.24 -11.74
CA VAL A 97 15.22 -19.40 -11.05
C VAL A 97 14.94 -19.34 -9.54
N ALA A 98 15.94 -19.09 -8.70
CA ALA A 98 15.82 -19.02 -7.24
C ALA A 98 15.94 -17.58 -6.68
N ALA A 99 15.93 -16.56 -7.54
CA ALA A 99 16.07 -15.15 -7.15
C ALA A 99 15.04 -14.73 -6.09
N GLY A 100 13.79 -15.19 -6.20
CA GLY A 100 12.76 -14.91 -5.19
C GLY A 100 13.09 -15.52 -3.82
N PHE A 101 13.70 -16.70 -3.79
CA PHE A 101 14.11 -17.35 -2.54
C PHE A 101 15.23 -16.60 -1.82
N ASP A 102 16.24 -16.15 -2.55
CA ASP A 102 17.31 -15.32 -1.95
C ASP A 102 16.79 -13.97 -1.48
N CYS A 103 15.84 -13.38 -2.22
CA CYS A 103 15.16 -12.17 -1.80
C CYS A 103 14.47 -12.34 -0.43
N CYS A 104 13.71 -13.44 -0.25
CA CYS A 104 13.10 -13.79 1.04
C CYS A 104 14.13 -13.92 2.17
N ARG A 105 15.32 -14.45 1.89
CA ARG A 105 16.38 -14.63 2.89
C ARG A 105 17.02 -13.31 3.29
N VAL A 106 17.30 -12.43 2.31
CA VAL A 106 17.78 -11.07 2.56
C VAL A 106 16.79 -10.32 3.44
N ILE A 107 15.51 -10.34 3.10
CA ILE A 107 14.46 -9.69 3.91
C ILE A 107 14.48 -10.24 5.34
N ASN A 108 14.50 -11.57 5.50
CA ASN A 108 14.49 -12.20 6.82
C ASN A 108 15.72 -11.82 7.68
N ILE A 109 16.91 -11.75 7.08
CA ILE A 109 18.13 -11.34 7.78
C ILE A 109 18.03 -9.88 8.22
N LEU A 110 17.62 -8.98 7.32
CA LEU A 110 17.56 -7.54 7.62
C LEU A 110 16.48 -7.20 8.65
N THR A 111 15.29 -7.80 8.55
CA THR A 111 14.23 -7.59 9.55
C THR A 111 14.61 -8.16 10.91
N SER A 112 15.27 -9.32 10.94
CA SER A 112 15.81 -9.90 12.19
C SER A 112 16.93 -9.05 12.78
N ALA A 113 17.81 -8.48 11.93
CA ALA A 113 18.90 -7.61 12.38
C ALA A 113 18.38 -6.31 13.01
N ARG A 114 17.29 -5.74 12.47
CA ARG A 114 16.57 -4.65 13.13
C ARG A 114 16.01 -5.10 14.48
N ALA A 115 15.31 -6.23 14.54
CA ALA A 115 14.71 -6.74 15.78
C ALA A 115 15.77 -7.04 16.87
N ALA A 116 16.95 -7.50 16.47
CA ALA A 116 18.11 -7.69 17.34
C ALA A 116 18.81 -6.38 17.76
N GLY A 117 18.40 -5.23 17.21
CA GLY A 117 18.99 -3.92 17.49
C GLY A 117 20.36 -3.70 16.84
N TYR A 118 20.72 -4.50 15.84
CA TYR A 118 21.99 -4.35 15.11
C TYR A 118 21.92 -3.19 14.11
N ILE A 119 20.75 -2.92 13.52
CA ILE A 119 20.51 -1.82 12.59
C ILE A 119 19.27 -1.02 12.99
N ASP A 120 19.24 0.26 12.64
CA ASP A 120 18.08 1.13 12.85
C ASP A 120 17.11 1.13 11.65
N GLU A 121 15.94 1.73 11.83
CA GLU A 121 14.87 1.79 10.82
C GLU A 121 15.33 2.40 9.50
N ARG A 122 16.14 3.46 9.60
CA ARG A 122 16.64 4.17 8.44
C ARG A 122 17.61 3.31 7.63
N THR A 123 18.46 2.56 8.34
CA THR A 123 19.43 1.63 7.74
C THR A 123 18.70 0.45 7.11
N LEU A 124 17.69 -0.10 7.77
CA LEU A 124 16.83 -1.15 7.21
C LEU A 124 16.21 -0.71 5.87
N ALA A 125 15.57 0.46 5.85
CA ALA A 125 14.93 0.98 4.64
C ALA A 125 15.92 1.12 3.47
N ALA A 126 17.13 1.64 3.73
CA ALA A 126 18.16 1.80 2.70
C ALA A 126 18.72 0.46 2.19
N LEU A 127 18.91 -0.53 3.07
CA LEU A 127 19.40 -1.86 2.68
C LEU A 127 18.34 -2.65 1.91
N LEU A 128 17.07 -2.57 2.32
CA LEU A 128 15.96 -3.15 1.57
C LEU A 128 15.88 -2.55 0.17
N GLU A 129 15.94 -1.23 0.04
CA GLU A 129 15.93 -0.55 -1.27
C GLU A 129 17.07 -1.03 -2.18
N ARG A 130 18.28 -1.20 -1.63
CA ARG A 130 19.42 -1.69 -2.39
C ARG A 130 19.22 -3.14 -2.86
N TYR A 131 19.01 -4.06 -1.92
CA TYR A 131 19.08 -5.48 -2.24
C TYR A 131 17.79 -6.01 -2.87
N VAL A 132 16.62 -5.59 -2.38
CA VAL A 132 15.32 -6.13 -2.84
C VAL A 132 14.99 -5.63 -4.24
N GLN A 133 15.31 -4.38 -4.59
CA GLN A 133 15.00 -3.83 -5.91
C GLN A 133 15.64 -4.65 -7.05
N GLY A 134 16.89 -5.10 -6.87
CA GLY A 134 17.56 -5.95 -7.85
C GLY A 134 16.91 -7.32 -8.06
N PHE A 135 16.19 -7.86 -7.07
CA PHE A 135 15.41 -9.09 -7.21
C PHE A 135 14.03 -8.83 -7.82
N VAL A 136 13.41 -7.70 -7.46
CA VAL A 136 12.14 -7.26 -8.05
C VAL A 136 12.30 -7.05 -9.56
N ASP A 137 13.35 -6.37 -10.01
CA ASP A 137 13.59 -6.11 -11.43
C ASP A 137 13.85 -7.39 -12.25
N ARG A 138 14.22 -8.50 -11.59
CA ARG A 138 14.45 -9.81 -12.23
C ARG A 138 13.18 -10.62 -12.45
N CYS A 139 12.07 -10.27 -11.79
CA CYS A 139 10.80 -10.97 -11.93
C CYS A 139 9.80 -10.10 -12.72
N SER A 140 9.01 -10.73 -13.59
CA SER A 140 7.99 -10.06 -14.41
C SER A 140 6.67 -9.82 -13.68
N GLY A 141 6.49 -10.44 -12.51
CA GLY A 141 5.24 -10.43 -11.75
C GLY A 141 5.30 -11.33 -10.52
N TRP A 142 4.23 -11.28 -9.74
CA TRP A 142 3.97 -12.09 -8.56
C TRP A 142 4.04 -13.59 -8.80
N GLY A 143 3.50 -14.08 -9.91
CA GLY A 143 3.46 -15.47 -10.30
C GLY A 143 4.87 -16.03 -10.50
N GLN A 144 5.71 -15.28 -11.22
CA GLN A 144 7.11 -15.64 -11.42
C GLN A 144 7.90 -15.55 -10.11
N TYR A 145 7.65 -14.52 -9.30
CA TYR A 145 8.30 -14.36 -8.00
C TYR A 145 8.00 -15.52 -7.05
N LEU A 146 6.72 -15.85 -6.81
CA LEU A 146 6.32 -16.93 -5.90
C LEU A 146 6.80 -18.30 -6.40
N ALA A 147 6.76 -18.52 -7.72
CA ALA A 147 7.34 -19.72 -8.32
C ALA A 147 8.86 -19.80 -8.06
N SER A 148 9.57 -18.67 -8.17
CA SER A 148 11.01 -18.59 -7.90
C SER A 148 11.35 -18.89 -6.43
N VAL A 149 10.51 -18.45 -5.49
CA VAL A 149 10.66 -18.80 -4.06
C VAL A 149 10.57 -20.31 -3.83
N ILE A 150 9.58 -20.96 -4.43
CA ILE A 150 9.39 -22.41 -4.30
C ILE A 150 10.56 -23.17 -4.93
N VAL A 151 10.96 -22.78 -6.15
CA VAL A 151 12.10 -23.38 -6.86
C VAL A 151 13.37 -23.27 -6.02
N GLY A 152 13.69 -22.08 -5.52
CA GLY A 152 14.88 -21.89 -4.68
C GLY A 152 14.84 -22.68 -3.38
N LYS A 153 13.67 -22.80 -2.73
CA LYS A 153 13.52 -23.64 -1.54
C LYS A 153 13.77 -25.12 -1.83
N VAL A 154 13.17 -25.64 -2.90
CA VAL A 154 13.34 -27.05 -3.30
C VAL A 154 14.80 -27.31 -3.67
N ALA A 155 15.40 -26.41 -4.45
CA ALA A 155 16.83 -26.47 -4.78
C ALA A 155 17.68 -26.52 -3.51
N PHE A 156 17.43 -25.62 -2.57
CA PHE A 156 18.16 -25.57 -1.31
C PHE A 156 18.08 -26.90 -0.55
N GLN A 157 16.91 -27.53 -0.54
CA GLN A 157 16.73 -28.82 0.13
C GLN A 157 17.43 -29.98 -0.56
N VAL A 158 17.42 -30.00 -1.89
CA VAL A 158 18.07 -31.08 -2.64
C VAL A 158 19.59 -31.02 -2.49
N MET A 159 20.15 -29.82 -2.35
CA MET A 159 21.58 -29.59 -2.58
C MET A 159 22.36 -29.24 -1.32
N TYR A 160 21.72 -28.58 -0.35
CA TYR A 160 22.37 -28.03 0.83
C TYR A 160 21.75 -28.50 2.15
N ALA A 161 20.62 -29.23 2.13
CA ALA A 161 20.03 -29.71 3.37
C ALA A 161 20.81 -30.88 3.98
N THR A 162 21.36 -30.62 5.16
CA THR A 162 21.83 -31.60 6.13
C THR A 162 20.77 -31.72 7.25
N PRO A 163 20.81 -32.75 8.10
CA PRO A 163 19.93 -32.83 9.27
C PRO A 163 20.02 -31.58 10.18
N GLU A 164 21.17 -30.91 10.22
CA GLU A 164 21.42 -29.71 11.02
C GLU A 164 20.94 -28.42 10.34
N THR A 165 20.89 -28.37 9.00
CA THR A 165 20.50 -27.17 8.23
C THR A 165 19.04 -27.15 7.75
N ARG A 166 18.22 -28.12 8.20
CA ARG A 166 16.77 -28.14 7.97
C ARG A 166 16.06 -27.13 8.87
N HIS A 167 16.23 -25.86 8.58
CA HIS A 167 15.62 -24.81 9.38
C HIS A 167 14.11 -24.68 9.12
N VAL A 168 13.62 -25.06 7.93
CA VAL A 168 12.18 -24.96 7.56
C VAL A 168 11.78 -26.07 6.58
N ASP A 169 10.65 -26.72 6.83
CA ASP A 169 10.06 -27.74 5.94
C ASP A 169 9.63 -27.09 4.59
N ALA A 170 9.81 -27.81 3.48
CA ALA A 170 9.34 -27.31 2.18
C ALA A 170 7.82 -27.26 2.12
N ALA A 171 7.14 -28.14 2.87
CA ALA A 171 5.69 -28.10 2.98
C ALA A 171 5.21 -26.72 3.48
N ILE A 172 5.90 -26.12 4.44
CA ILE A 172 5.57 -24.78 4.96
C ILE A 172 5.69 -23.72 3.88
N ILE A 173 6.74 -23.78 3.05
CA ILE A 173 6.95 -22.81 1.96
C ILE A 173 5.92 -22.98 0.84
N LEU A 174 5.58 -24.23 0.49
CA LEU A 174 4.54 -24.52 -0.48
C LEU A 174 3.17 -24.03 0.01
N GLU A 175 2.81 -24.31 1.25
CA GLU A 175 1.57 -23.85 1.87
C GLU A 175 1.54 -22.32 2.00
N GLY A 176 2.63 -21.68 2.43
CA GLY A 176 2.72 -20.23 2.51
C GLY A 176 2.60 -19.54 1.15
N ALA A 177 3.26 -20.08 0.11
CA ALA A 177 3.11 -19.57 -1.25
C ALA A 177 1.69 -19.79 -1.80
N HIS A 178 1.04 -20.90 -1.42
CA HIS A 178 -0.37 -21.17 -1.75
C HIS A 178 -1.31 -20.15 -1.09
N ILE A 179 -1.12 -19.87 0.19
CA ILE A 179 -1.87 -18.87 0.96
C ILE A 179 -1.72 -17.50 0.31
N MET A 180 -0.48 -17.09 0.01
CA MET A 180 -0.21 -15.81 -0.63
C MET A 180 -0.84 -15.72 -2.02
N ALA A 181 -0.74 -16.76 -2.84
CA ALA A 181 -1.34 -16.76 -4.17
C ALA A 181 -2.88 -16.70 -4.12
N LEU A 182 -3.51 -17.41 -3.18
CA LEU A 182 -4.97 -17.38 -3.00
C LEU A 182 -5.48 -16.06 -2.44
N THR A 183 -4.65 -15.35 -1.68
CA THR A 183 -5.02 -14.09 -1.02
C THR A 183 -4.43 -12.85 -1.70
N ALA A 184 -3.71 -13.04 -2.82
CA ALA A 184 -3.02 -12.00 -3.57
C ALA A 184 -3.85 -10.73 -3.85
N PRO A 185 -5.15 -10.79 -4.15
CA PRO A 185 -5.95 -9.59 -4.36
C PRO A 185 -5.99 -8.62 -3.18
N VAL A 186 -5.84 -9.10 -1.95
CA VAL A 186 -5.91 -8.26 -0.72
C VAL A 186 -4.56 -8.07 -0.04
N THR A 187 -3.56 -8.90 -0.36
CA THR A 187 -2.20 -8.84 0.21
C THR A 187 -1.19 -8.27 -0.78
N LEU A 188 -1.07 -8.90 -1.95
CA LEU A 188 0.00 -8.60 -2.92
C LEU A 188 -0.37 -7.46 -3.85
N PHE A 189 -1.59 -7.42 -4.40
CA PHE A 189 -1.97 -6.41 -5.41
C PHE A 189 -2.16 -5.00 -4.83
N ARG A 190 -2.11 -4.81 -3.51
CA ARG A 190 -2.19 -3.49 -2.87
C ARG A 190 -0.85 -2.73 -2.81
N THR A 191 0.25 -3.40 -3.13
CA THR A 191 1.62 -2.89 -2.94
C THR A 191 2.20 -2.18 -4.16
N GLU A 192 1.47 -2.13 -5.28
CA GLU A 192 1.81 -1.45 -6.54
C GLU A 192 3.14 -1.85 -7.23
N ILE A 193 3.94 -2.80 -6.70
CA ILE A 193 5.24 -3.15 -7.33
C ILE A 193 5.07 -3.89 -8.66
N TRP A 194 4.15 -4.85 -8.73
CA TRP A 194 3.78 -5.50 -9.99
C TRP A 194 2.28 -5.35 -10.25
N PRO A 195 1.87 -5.27 -11.53
CA PRO A 195 0.46 -5.29 -11.90
C PRO A 195 -0.26 -6.52 -11.37
N ALA A 196 -1.56 -6.37 -11.13
CA ALA A 196 -2.42 -7.52 -10.84
C ALA A 196 -2.38 -8.52 -12.01
N GLU A 197 -2.28 -9.81 -11.68
CA GLU A 197 -2.20 -10.89 -12.67
C GLU A 197 -3.05 -12.10 -12.27
N ASP A 198 -3.32 -12.99 -13.22
CA ASP A 198 -3.99 -14.26 -12.95
C ASP A 198 -3.00 -15.31 -12.41
N LEU A 199 -3.14 -15.64 -11.13
CA LEU A 199 -2.30 -16.63 -10.46
C LEU A 199 -2.84 -18.07 -10.58
N SER A 200 -3.90 -18.32 -11.35
CA SER A 200 -4.56 -19.64 -11.44
C SER A 200 -3.60 -20.77 -11.86
N ALA A 201 -2.70 -20.50 -12.80
CA ALA A 201 -1.71 -21.48 -13.25
C ALA A 201 -0.73 -21.85 -12.14
N LEU A 202 -0.26 -20.87 -11.37
CA LEU A 202 0.61 -21.09 -10.22
C LEU A 202 -0.12 -21.86 -9.11
N ILE A 203 -1.35 -21.45 -8.77
CA ILE A 203 -2.17 -22.12 -7.76
C ILE A 203 -2.35 -23.60 -8.12
N GLY A 204 -2.70 -23.90 -9.37
CA GLY A 204 -2.84 -25.28 -9.84
C GLY A 204 -1.54 -26.09 -9.74
N ALA A 205 -0.40 -25.46 -10.04
CA ALA A 205 0.91 -26.09 -9.93
C ALA A 205 1.30 -26.39 -8.46
N ILE A 206 0.98 -25.48 -7.53
CA ILE A 206 1.25 -25.66 -6.10
C ILE A 206 0.34 -26.74 -5.50
N GLU A 207 -0.95 -26.74 -5.85
CA GLU A 207 -1.92 -27.71 -5.33
C GLU A 207 -1.63 -29.15 -5.73
N ALA A 208 -0.92 -29.36 -6.83
CA ALA A 208 -0.43 -30.67 -7.24
C ALA A 208 0.70 -31.20 -6.32
N LEU A 209 1.36 -30.32 -5.56
CA LEU A 209 2.49 -30.64 -4.67
C LEU A 209 2.08 -30.78 -3.20
N ILE A 210 0.88 -30.34 -2.84
CA ILE A 210 0.37 -30.32 -1.47
C ILE A 210 -0.72 -31.40 -1.31
N PRO A 211 -0.81 -32.10 -0.16
CA PRO A 211 -1.89 -33.05 0.09
C PRO A 211 -3.28 -32.42 -0.07
N ALA A 212 -4.21 -33.14 -0.70
CA ALA A 212 -5.56 -32.62 -1.01
C ALA A 212 -6.34 -32.11 0.21
N GLU A 213 -6.14 -32.73 1.37
CA GLU A 213 -6.74 -32.28 2.64
C GLU A 213 -6.22 -30.89 3.05
N ARG A 214 -4.92 -30.67 2.94
CA ARG A 214 -4.26 -29.39 3.22
C ARG A 214 -4.71 -28.31 2.25
N VAL A 215 -4.75 -28.62 0.95
CA VAL A 215 -5.29 -27.72 -0.09
C VAL A 215 -6.71 -27.26 0.28
N ARG A 216 -7.57 -28.20 0.71
CA ARG A 216 -8.95 -27.90 1.08
C ARG A 216 -9.04 -26.98 2.31
N ALA A 217 -8.21 -27.24 3.32
CA ALA A 217 -8.12 -26.42 4.52
C ALA A 217 -7.61 -25.00 4.21
N VAL A 218 -6.53 -24.87 3.42
CA VAL A 218 -5.99 -23.56 3.00
C VAL A 218 -7.02 -22.78 2.21
N ARG A 219 -7.69 -23.39 1.22
CA ARG A 219 -8.74 -22.72 0.44
C ARG A 219 -9.91 -22.27 1.30
N LEU A 220 -10.30 -23.06 2.30
CA LEU A 220 -11.38 -22.67 3.21
C LEU A 220 -10.97 -21.47 4.07
N GLY A 221 -9.77 -21.51 4.65
CA GLY A 221 -9.20 -20.40 5.43
C GLY A 221 -9.07 -19.14 4.58
N ALA A 222 -8.44 -19.24 3.40
CA ALA A 222 -8.29 -18.11 2.47
C ALA A 222 -9.64 -17.53 2.03
N ARG A 223 -10.68 -18.35 1.81
CA ARG A 223 -12.04 -17.84 1.52
C ARG A 223 -12.66 -17.11 2.69
N GLY A 224 -12.57 -17.66 3.90
CA GLY A 224 -13.05 -16.99 5.11
C GLY A 224 -12.32 -15.67 5.33
N TRP A 225 -11.00 -15.70 5.13
CA TRP A 225 -10.15 -14.54 5.23
C TRP A 225 -10.47 -13.49 4.18
N LEU A 226 -10.61 -13.85 2.89
CA LEU A 226 -11.07 -12.96 1.81
C LEU A 226 -12.48 -12.39 2.05
N ALA A 227 -13.34 -13.10 2.77
CA ALA A 227 -14.66 -12.60 3.15
C ALA A 227 -14.59 -11.56 4.28
N THR A 228 -13.54 -11.60 5.11
CA THR A 228 -13.26 -10.61 6.16
C THR A 228 -12.27 -9.53 5.72
N ALA A 229 -11.44 -9.84 4.73
CA ALA A 229 -10.52 -8.94 4.08
C ALA A 229 -11.38 -8.02 3.25
N GLU A 230 -11.43 -6.78 3.67
CA GLU A 230 -12.10 -5.73 2.95
C GLU A 230 -11.75 -5.83 1.47
N HIS A 231 -12.72 -6.20 0.64
CA HIS A 231 -12.63 -6.09 -0.81
C HIS A 231 -12.24 -4.63 -1.13
N PRO A 232 -11.68 -4.29 -2.31
CA PRO A 232 -11.40 -2.90 -2.73
C PRO A 232 -12.58 -1.90 -2.65
N LEU A 233 -13.72 -2.35 -2.14
CA LEU A 233 -14.80 -1.57 -1.57
C LEU A 233 -15.18 -2.29 -0.26
N ASP A 234 -14.73 -1.80 0.89
CA ASP A 234 -15.00 -2.38 2.21
C ASP A 234 -16.51 -2.37 2.53
N SER A 235 -16.96 -2.99 3.64
CA SER A 235 -18.39 -2.96 4.03
C SER A 235 -18.92 -1.54 4.21
N ALA A 236 -18.05 -0.58 4.53
CA ALA A 236 -18.41 0.82 4.63
C ALA A 236 -18.49 1.51 3.28
N THR A 237 -17.75 1.04 2.29
CA THR A 237 -17.76 1.44 0.90
C THR A 237 -18.98 0.83 0.24
N ALA A 238 -19.32 -0.43 0.50
CA ALA A 238 -20.59 -1.03 0.11
C ALA A 238 -21.74 -0.21 0.70
N LYS A 239 -21.66 0.16 1.99
CA LYS A 239 -22.63 1.05 2.65
C LYS A 239 -22.64 2.46 2.06
N VAL A 240 -21.50 3.02 1.65
CA VAL A 240 -21.40 4.32 0.99
C VAL A 240 -21.99 4.24 -0.42
N LEU A 241 -21.67 3.21 -1.21
CA LEU A 241 -22.20 2.97 -2.55
C LEU A 241 -23.71 2.73 -2.51
N GLU A 242 -24.21 1.96 -1.53
CA GLU A 242 -25.64 1.77 -1.28
C GLU A 242 -26.36 3.08 -0.90
N ASN A 243 -25.73 3.94 -0.10
CA ASN A 243 -26.34 5.19 0.36
C ASN A 243 -26.17 6.38 -0.61
N ALA A 244 -25.13 6.36 -1.44
CA ALA A 244 -24.72 7.50 -2.28
C ALA A 244 -25.10 7.36 -3.75
N ASP A 245 -25.81 6.28 -4.15
CA ASP A 245 -26.25 6.04 -5.53
C ASP A 245 -25.11 6.26 -6.57
N THR A 246 -23.90 5.82 -6.22
CA THR A 246 -22.67 6.00 -7.00
C THR A 246 -22.15 4.65 -7.45
N ASP A 247 -21.62 4.55 -8.67
CA ASP A 247 -21.02 3.31 -9.17
C ASP A 247 -19.57 3.12 -8.67
N VAL A 248 -19.14 1.85 -8.69
CA VAL A 248 -17.80 1.42 -8.26
C VAL A 248 -16.67 2.16 -9.00
N GLY A 249 -16.82 2.39 -10.30
CA GLY A 249 -15.80 3.05 -11.11
C GLY A 249 -15.61 4.50 -10.71
N THR A 250 -16.71 5.24 -10.57
CA THR A 250 -16.69 6.63 -10.08
C THR A 250 -16.10 6.75 -8.68
N PHE A 251 -16.44 5.82 -7.78
CA PHE A 251 -15.88 5.78 -6.42
C PHE A 251 -14.36 5.61 -6.42
N LEU A 252 -13.86 4.59 -7.13
CA LEU A 252 -12.42 4.32 -7.20
C LEU A 252 -11.67 5.47 -7.87
N ARG A 253 -12.29 6.08 -8.90
CA ARG A 253 -11.74 7.24 -9.59
C ARG A 253 -11.59 8.45 -8.69
N ALA A 254 -12.63 8.78 -7.91
CA ALA A 254 -12.62 9.88 -6.96
C ALA A 254 -11.51 9.72 -5.91
N ARG A 255 -11.33 8.49 -5.40
CA ARG A 255 -10.27 8.17 -4.44
C ARG A 255 -8.88 8.32 -5.04
N ALA A 256 -8.65 7.78 -6.24
CA ALA A 256 -7.38 7.90 -6.92
C ALA A 256 -7.02 9.37 -7.19
N LEU A 257 -7.99 10.19 -7.61
CA LEU A 257 -7.81 11.63 -7.75
C LEU A 257 -7.43 12.29 -6.43
N ALA A 258 -8.16 12.04 -5.34
CA ALA A 258 -7.84 12.61 -4.04
C ALA A 258 -6.43 12.21 -3.57
N GLN A 259 -6.04 10.96 -3.77
CA GLN A 259 -4.72 10.47 -3.38
C GLN A 259 -3.59 11.09 -4.22
N GLU A 260 -3.70 11.04 -5.55
CA GLU A 260 -2.65 11.46 -6.47
C GLU A 260 -2.55 12.98 -6.64
N VAL A 261 -3.69 13.67 -6.66
CA VAL A 261 -3.76 15.10 -6.98
C VAL A 261 -3.62 15.96 -5.74
N PHE A 262 -4.05 15.46 -4.57
CA PHE A 262 -4.09 16.21 -3.32
C PHE A 262 -3.10 15.67 -2.28
N TRP A 263 -3.25 14.43 -1.82
CA TRP A 263 -2.49 13.90 -0.68
C TRP A 263 -1.00 13.69 -0.96
N ARG A 264 -0.64 12.89 -1.97
CA ARG A 264 0.76 12.63 -2.32
C ARG A 264 1.56 13.94 -2.53
N PRO A 265 1.05 14.95 -3.25
CA PRO A 265 1.75 16.23 -3.39
C PRO A 265 1.77 17.08 -2.12
N ALA A 266 0.78 16.98 -1.23
CA ALA A 266 0.80 17.69 0.06
C ALA A 266 1.90 17.11 0.98
N ASP A 267 2.05 15.79 1.00
CA ASP A 267 3.06 15.08 1.78
C ASP A 267 4.46 15.30 1.22
N ALA A 268 4.66 15.11 -0.08
CA ALA A 268 5.92 15.41 -0.75
C ALA A 268 6.29 16.90 -0.61
N GLY A 269 5.28 17.76 -0.60
CA GLY A 269 5.41 19.19 -0.37
C GLY A 269 5.65 19.57 1.08
N GLY A 270 5.67 18.63 2.05
CA GLY A 270 5.89 18.88 3.47
C GLY A 270 4.87 19.83 4.10
N ILE A 271 3.61 19.79 3.62
CA ILE A 271 2.49 20.59 4.11
C ILE A 271 1.32 19.72 4.60
N GLY A 272 1.45 18.39 4.55
CA GLY A 272 0.41 17.45 4.97
C GLY A 272 -0.13 17.70 6.38
N GLY A 273 0.73 18.13 7.32
CA GLY A 273 0.32 18.46 8.69
C GLY A 273 -0.70 19.60 8.82
N VAL A 274 -0.81 20.49 7.82
CA VAL A 274 -1.87 21.53 7.75
C VAL A 274 -3.26 20.91 7.59
N PHE A 275 -3.32 19.73 6.98
CA PHE A 275 -4.54 19.02 6.63
C PHE A 275 -4.80 17.82 7.55
N GLU A 276 -4.07 17.69 8.67
CA GLU A 276 -4.14 16.52 9.54
C GLU A 276 -5.54 16.31 10.14
N ASP A 277 -6.25 17.40 10.46
CA ASP A 277 -7.64 17.32 10.93
C ASP A 277 -8.60 16.74 9.88
N LEU A 278 -8.26 16.87 8.58
CA LEU A 278 -9.01 16.23 7.51
C LEU A 278 -8.79 14.71 7.52
N ARG A 279 -7.58 14.24 7.84
CA ARG A 279 -7.29 12.81 8.03
C ARG A 279 -7.97 12.24 9.26
N ALA A 280 -7.94 12.98 10.37
CA ALA A 280 -8.55 12.57 11.63
C ALA A 280 -10.09 12.70 11.63
N ALA A 281 -10.69 13.19 10.53
CA ALA A 281 -12.13 13.40 10.35
C ALA A 281 -12.82 14.18 11.50
N ARG A 282 -12.08 15.04 12.19
CA ARG A 282 -12.55 15.70 13.43
C ARG A 282 -13.57 16.81 13.17
N ILE A 283 -13.45 17.53 12.05
CA ILE A 283 -14.32 18.63 11.68
C ILE A 283 -14.52 18.65 10.15
N PRO A 284 -15.75 18.43 9.63
CA PRO A 284 -16.00 18.41 8.19
C PRO A 284 -16.06 19.84 7.64
N LEU A 285 -14.90 20.46 7.48
CA LEU A 285 -14.75 21.74 6.78
C LEU A 285 -14.41 21.47 5.32
N TRP A 286 -13.54 20.50 5.07
CA TRP A 286 -13.17 20.04 3.73
C TRP A 286 -13.36 18.53 3.68
N ASP A 287 -14.07 18.07 2.67
CA ASP A 287 -14.49 16.68 2.53
C ASP A 287 -13.79 16.07 1.31
N LEU A 288 -13.11 14.94 1.51
CA LEU A 288 -12.47 14.14 0.46
C LEU A 288 -13.07 12.73 0.46
N PRO A 289 -13.04 12.03 -0.69
CA PRO A 289 -13.39 10.63 -0.76
C PRO A 289 -12.33 9.80 0.01
N ALA A 290 -12.65 9.38 1.23
CA ALA A 290 -11.78 8.49 2.02
C ALA A 290 -12.14 7.00 1.81
N GLY A 291 -11.33 6.11 2.41
CA GLY A 291 -11.47 4.65 2.31
C GLY A 291 -12.83 4.10 2.76
N GLY A 292 -13.40 4.65 3.85
CA GLY A 292 -14.64 4.19 4.47
C GLY A 292 -14.76 4.76 5.89
N ASP A 293 -15.99 4.82 6.42
CA ASP A 293 -16.39 5.03 7.85
C ASP A 293 -16.15 6.39 8.53
N GLY A 294 -15.31 7.26 7.98
CA GLY A 294 -15.12 8.61 8.54
C GLY A 294 -16.35 9.50 8.35
N ALA A 295 -16.65 10.38 9.32
CA ALA A 295 -17.73 11.37 9.21
C ALA A 295 -17.58 12.23 7.93
N ALA A 296 -16.36 12.62 7.59
CA ALA A 296 -16.04 13.39 6.37
C ALA A 296 -16.32 12.62 5.07
N ALA A 297 -16.05 11.31 5.02
CA ALA A 297 -16.34 10.48 3.85
C ALA A 297 -17.85 10.29 3.65
N THR A 298 -18.59 10.08 4.74
CA THR A 298 -20.05 10.00 4.69
C THR A 298 -20.65 11.30 4.18
N THR A 299 -20.23 12.45 4.71
CA THR A 299 -20.67 13.78 4.26
C THR A 299 -20.27 14.06 2.80
N PHE A 300 -19.06 13.64 2.39
CA PHE A 300 -18.62 13.78 1.00
C PHE A 300 -19.60 13.08 0.05
N TRP A 301 -19.89 11.80 0.28
CA TRP A 301 -20.68 11.00 -0.64
C TRP A 301 -22.17 11.32 -0.59
N THR A 302 -22.75 11.50 0.60
CA THR A 302 -24.17 11.86 0.75
C THR A 302 -24.52 13.16 0.04
N ASP A 303 -23.70 14.20 0.22
CA ASP A 303 -24.01 15.47 -0.43
C ASP A 303 -23.58 15.51 -1.90
N SER A 304 -22.55 14.73 -2.30
CA SER A 304 -22.17 14.66 -3.71
C SER A 304 -23.26 14.02 -4.56
N SER A 305 -23.96 13.01 -4.04
CA SER A 305 -25.08 12.39 -4.74
C SER A 305 -26.28 13.33 -4.87
N LEU A 306 -26.57 14.12 -3.83
CA LEU A 306 -27.69 15.07 -3.83
C LEU A 306 -27.55 16.18 -4.89
N ASP A 307 -26.32 16.64 -5.15
CA ASP A 307 -26.06 17.79 -6.01
C ASP A 307 -25.37 17.39 -7.34
N GLN A 308 -25.23 16.09 -7.67
CA GLN A 308 -24.46 15.60 -8.83
C GLN A 308 -24.92 16.18 -10.18
N GLU A 309 -26.21 16.47 -10.34
CA GLU A 309 -26.77 17.07 -11.55
C GLU A 309 -26.22 18.48 -11.87
N HIS A 310 -25.50 19.10 -10.94
CA HIS A 310 -25.01 20.46 -11.04
C HIS A 310 -23.55 20.59 -11.51
N TRP A 311 -22.82 19.49 -11.68
CA TRP A 311 -21.44 19.51 -12.16
C TRP A 311 -21.14 18.32 -13.09
N SER A 312 -20.01 18.42 -13.79
CA SER A 312 -19.46 17.36 -14.64
C SER A 312 -18.12 16.86 -14.09
N GLY A 313 -17.75 15.65 -14.48
CA GLY A 313 -16.53 14.98 -14.05
C GLY A 313 -16.64 14.38 -12.65
N VAL A 314 -15.68 13.52 -12.30
CA VAL A 314 -15.65 12.86 -11.00
C VAL A 314 -15.19 13.84 -9.91
N PRO A 315 -15.96 14.07 -8.83
CA PRO A 315 -15.54 14.95 -7.73
C PRO A 315 -14.48 14.27 -6.87
N PHE A 316 -13.50 15.03 -6.39
CA PHE A 316 -12.44 14.50 -5.50
C PHE A 316 -12.13 15.38 -4.29
N LEU A 317 -12.68 16.59 -4.22
CA LEU A 317 -12.55 17.47 -3.06
C LEU A 317 -13.74 18.42 -3.00
N ARG A 318 -14.33 18.57 -1.80
CA ARG A 318 -15.39 19.53 -1.50
C ARG A 318 -14.97 20.40 -0.35
N THR A 319 -15.33 21.67 -0.40
CA THR A 319 -15.05 22.62 0.68
C THR A 319 -16.32 23.27 1.17
N SER A 320 -16.34 23.55 2.47
CA SER A 320 -17.48 24.12 3.18
C SER A 320 -17.01 25.20 4.17
N GLU A 321 -17.88 26.17 4.39
CA GLU A 321 -17.70 27.21 5.41
C GLU A 321 -18.94 27.23 6.32
N GLY A 322 -18.77 26.88 7.59
CA GLY A 322 -19.89 26.81 8.54
C GLY A 322 -21.02 25.88 8.07
N ALA A 323 -20.67 24.68 7.61
CA ALA A 323 -21.57 23.67 7.01
C ALA A 323 -22.28 24.11 5.71
N ARG A 324 -21.83 25.20 5.07
CA ARG A 324 -22.32 25.60 3.74
C ARG A 324 -21.30 25.19 2.69
N LEU A 325 -21.71 24.35 1.75
CA LEU A 325 -20.92 24.02 0.57
C LEU A 325 -20.53 25.30 -0.20
N THR A 326 -19.24 25.49 -0.43
CA THR A 326 -18.65 26.65 -1.10
C THR A 326 -17.95 26.26 -2.41
N SER A 327 -17.42 25.03 -2.52
CA SER A 327 -16.91 24.52 -3.78
C SER A 327 -17.00 23.00 -3.93
N VAL A 328 -17.04 22.55 -5.17
CA VAL A 328 -16.82 21.16 -5.59
C VAL A 328 -15.72 21.14 -6.64
N MET A 329 -14.66 20.37 -6.42
CA MET A 329 -13.56 20.22 -7.35
C MET A 329 -13.66 18.86 -8.03
N THR A 330 -13.71 18.87 -9.36
CA THR A 330 -13.86 17.68 -10.20
C THR A 330 -12.73 17.58 -11.23
N GLU A 331 -12.69 16.48 -11.97
CA GLU A 331 -11.76 16.34 -13.10
C GLU A 331 -11.86 17.48 -14.12
N ASP A 332 -13.06 17.99 -14.36
CA ASP A 332 -13.33 18.95 -15.42
C ASP A 332 -13.06 20.39 -14.98
N ALA A 333 -13.44 20.74 -13.75
CA ALA A 333 -13.40 22.12 -13.27
C ALA A 333 -13.48 22.25 -11.75
N CYS A 334 -13.21 23.47 -11.26
CA CYS A 334 -13.59 23.89 -9.91
C CYS A 334 -14.96 24.60 -9.98
N PHE A 335 -15.98 24.01 -9.37
CA PHE A 335 -17.32 24.57 -9.29
C PHE A 335 -17.45 25.40 -8.01
N LEU A 336 -17.60 26.72 -8.15
CA LEU A 336 -17.85 27.61 -7.01
C LEU A 336 -19.34 27.69 -6.72
N VAL A 337 -19.72 27.45 -5.47
CA VAL A 337 -21.10 27.43 -5.01
C VAL A 337 -21.47 28.77 -4.41
N SER A 338 -22.53 29.37 -4.95
CA SER A 338 -23.11 30.60 -4.42
C SER A 338 -24.57 30.37 -4.07
N ARG A 339 -25.04 30.99 -2.99
CA ARG A 339 -26.46 30.95 -2.63
C ARG A 339 -27.17 32.19 -3.18
N LYS A 340 -28.17 31.99 -4.05
CA LYS A 340 -29.11 33.04 -4.46
C LYS A 340 -30.48 32.68 -3.90
N ALA A 341 -30.90 33.39 -2.85
CA ALA A 341 -32.11 33.12 -2.08
C ALA A 341 -32.14 31.67 -1.52
N LEU A 342 -33.11 30.86 -1.93
CA LEU A 342 -33.26 29.46 -1.49
C LEU A 342 -32.50 28.45 -2.38
N ARG A 343 -31.92 28.87 -3.51
CA ARG A 343 -31.24 27.98 -4.46
C ARG A 343 -29.72 28.11 -4.39
N ARG A 344 -29.03 26.98 -4.50
CA ARG A 344 -27.59 26.91 -4.77
C ARG A 344 -27.36 27.13 -6.26
N VAL A 345 -26.29 27.83 -6.60
CA VAL A 345 -25.85 28.06 -7.98
C VAL A 345 -24.41 27.61 -8.07
N PHE A 346 -24.15 26.66 -8.95
CA PHE A 346 -22.84 26.10 -9.22
C PHE A 346 -22.25 26.80 -10.44
N ILE A 347 -21.08 27.40 -10.27
CA ILE A 347 -20.42 28.19 -11.31
C ILE A 347 -19.13 27.44 -11.69
N PRO A 348 -19.05 26.79 -12.86
CA PRO A 348 -17.84 26.12 -13.29
C PRO A 348 -16.75 27.13 -13.60
N ILE A 349 -15.58 26.94 -13.01
CA ILE A 349 -14.35 27.66 -13.34
C ILE A 349 -13.36 26.63 -13.89
N PRO A 350 -13.01 26.70 -15.19
CA PRO A 350 -12.03 25.80 -15.79
C PRO A 350 -10.70 25.88 -15.04
N TRP A 351 -10.02 24.73 -14.87
CA TRP A 351 -8.80 24.62 -14.08
C TRP A 351 -7.70 25.62 -14.48
N GLU A 352 -7.63 26.04 -15.75
CA GLU A 352 -6.67 27.03 -16.26
C GLU A 352 -6.95 28.45 -15.72
N GLN A 353 -8.20 28.72 -15.36
CA GLN A 353 -8.72 30.02 -14.94
C GLN A 353 -8.88 30.13 -13.42
N VAL A 354 -8.79 29.02 -12.68
CA VAL A 354 -8.84 29.05 -11.22
C VAL A 354 -7.56 29.67 -10.68
N ARG A 355 -7.70 30.58 -9.73
CA ARG A 355 -6.61 31.18 -8.97
C ARG A 355 -6.92 31.05 -7.50
N PHE A 356 -6.08 30.30 -6.79
CA PHE A 356 -6.18 30.13 -5.36
C PHE A 356 -5.28 31.12 -4.64
N THR A 357 -5.81 31.73 -3.58
CA THR A 357 -5.05 32.56 -2.64
C THR A 357 -5.29 32.07 -1.22
N VAL A 358 -4.30 32.27 -0.35
CA VAL A 358 -4.33 31.73 1.02
C VAL A 358 -3.92 32.81 2.01
N SER A 359 -4.76 33.05 3.02
CA SER A 359 -4.46 33.90 4.17
C SER A 359 -4.14 33.02 5.36
N VAL A 360 -2.95 33.19 5.94
CA VAL A 360 -2.50 32.44 7.11
C VAL A 360 -2.42 33.39 8.30
N MET A 361 -3.10 33.05 9.39
CA MET A 361 -2.91 33.68 10.70
C MET A 361 -2.21 32.67 11.61
N PRO A 362 -0.87 32.75 11.78
CA PRO A 362 -0.12 31.78 12.58
C PRO A 362 -0.64 31.63 14.00
N GLY A 363 -0.79 30.39 14.46
CA GLY A 363 -1.39 30.07 15.77
C GLY A 363 -2.92 30.21 15.82
N GLN A 364 -3.57 30.55 14.70
CA GLN A 364 -5.02 30.67 14.58
C GLN A 364 -5.52 29.84 13.39
N ASP A 365 -5.90 30.49 12.29
CA ASP A 365 -6.58 29.86 11.17
C ASP A 365 -5.87 30.08 9.83
N ILE A 366 -6.29 29.28 8.86
CA ILE A 366 -5.88 29.39 7.46
C ILE A 366 -7.13 29.49 6.61
N VAL A 367 -7.25 30.58 5.86
CA VAL A 367 -8.40 30.85 4.99
C VAL A 367 -8.00 30.71 3.53
N PHE A 368 -8.75 29.89 2.79
CA PHE A 368 -8.53 29.66 1.37
C PHE A 368 -9.58 30.37 0.52
N TYR A 369 -9.14 30.88 -0.62
CA TYR A 369 -9.99 31.53 -1.60
C TYR A 369 -9.75 30.96 -2.99
N ALA A 370 -10.78 30.96 -3.82
CA ALA A 370 -10.67 30.77 -5.27
C ALA A 370 -11.37 31.94 -5.97
N ASN A 371 -10.65 32.64 -6.84
CA ASN A 371 -11.15 33.80 -7.59
C ASN A 371 -11.92 34.78 -6.67
N ASP A 372 -11.29 35.18 -5.57
CA ASP A 372 -11.80 36.09 -4.53
C ASP A 372 -13.01 35.57 -3.72
N LYS A 373 -13.43 34.33 -3.90
CA LYS A 373 -14.47 33.70 -3.09
C LYS A 373 -13.86 32.81 -2.02
N LYS A 374 -14.27 33.01 -0.77
CA LYS A 374 -13.89 32.17 0.37
C LYS A 374 -14.36 30.74 0.12
N LEU A 375 -13.42 29.80 0.13
CA LEU A 375 -13.68 28.37 0.07
C LEU A 375 -13.95 27.84 1.46
N GLY A 376 -13.05 28.09 2.40
CA GLY A 376 -13.21 27.60 3.75
C GLY A 376 -12.06 28.04 4.62
N THR A 377 -12.23 27.75 5.91
CA THR A 377 -11.25 28.02 6.95
C THR A 377 -10.78 26.68 7.52
N LEU A 378 -9.47 26.51 7.69
CA LEU A 378 -8.87 25.41 8.42
C LEU A 378 -8.30 25.91 9.74
N PHE A 379 -8.36 25.07 10.77
CA PHE A 379 -7.85 25.34 12.11
C PHE A 379 -6.79 24.30 12.46
N PRO A 380 -5.61 24.34 11.81
CA PRO A 380 -4.64 23.25 11.92
C PRO A 380 -4.07 23.15 13.34
N ASP A 381 -3.65 21.95 13.71
CA ASP A 381 -2.78 21.77 14.87
C ASP A 381 -1.40 22.37 14.58
N TRP A 382 -1.16 23.57 15.13
CA TRP A 382 0.07 24.31 14.92
C TRP A 382 1.30 23.61 15.52
N ASP A 383 1.12 22.69 16.48
CA ASP A 383 2.22 21.87 16.99
C ASP A 383 2.67 20.85 15.93
N VAL A 384 1.74 20.34 15.11
CA VAL A 384 2.00 19.41 14.00
C VAL A 384 2.54 20.14 12.75
N VAL A 385 2.03 21.34 12.45
CA VAL A 385 2.51 22.17 11.32
C VAL A 385 3.98 22.58 11.52
N GLY A 386 4.46 22.60 12.77
CA GLY A 386 5.83 22.97 13.12
C GLY A 386 6.04 24.49 13.18
N ALA A 387 7.30 24.90 13.37
CA ALA A 387 7.66 26.32 13.56
C ALA A 387 7.06 27.23 12.48
N ILE A 388 6.52 28.38 12.89
CA ILE A 388 5.86 29.38 12.03
C ILE A 388 6.74 29.70 10.82
N ASN A 389 6.43 29.08 9.68
CA ASN A 389 7.15 29.27 8.45
C ASN A 389 6.53 30.48 7.73
N PRO A 390 7.26 31.60 7.55
CA PRO A 390 6.73 32.77 6.85
C PRO A 390 6.37 32.48 5.38
N ASP A 391 6.91 31.41 4.80
CA ASP A 391 6.62 30.99 3.42
C ASP A 391 5.42 30.03 3.32
N LEU A 392 4.78 29.67 4.45
CA LEU A 392 3.61 28.78 4.47
C LEU A 392 2.47 29.25 3.54
N PRO A 393 2.08 30.54 3.50
CA PRO A 393 1.06 31.02 2.56
C PRO A 393 1.45 30.73 1.10
N LEU A 394 2.68 31.05 0.70
CA LEU A 394 3.17 30.85 -0.66
C LEU A 394 3.24 29.37 -1.04
N ARG A 395 3.63 28.49 -0.10
CA ARG A 395 3.65 27.05 -0.31
C ARG A 395 2.24 26.48 -0.49
N LEU A 396 1.29 26.91 0.33
CA LEU A 396 -0.12 26.50 0.22
C LEU A 396 -0.76 27.03 -1.08
N GLU A 397 -0.49 28.28 -1.46
CA GLU A 397 -0.93 28.83 -2.73
C GLU A 397 -0.34 28.06 -3.91
N SER A 398 0.96 27.78 -3.90
CA SER A 398 1.62 27.00 -4.94
C SER A 398 1.01 25.59 -5.04
N PHE A 399 0.78 24.94 -3.90
CA PHE A 399 0.11 23.64 -3.84
C PHE A 399 -1.30 23.68 -4.44
N MET A 400 -2.14 24.62 -4.04
CA MET A 400 -3.53 24.71 -4.52
C MET A 400 -3.60 25.07 -6.01
N ASN A 401 -2.77 26.01 -6.47
CA ASN A 401 -2.69 26.36 -7.89
C ASN A 401 -2.09 25.24 -8.75
N GLY A 402 -1.41 24.27 -8.14
CA GLY A 402 -0.91 23.05 -8.78
C GLY A 402 -1.99 21.98 -9.05
N LEU A 403 -3.20 22.11 -8.48
CA LEU A 403 -4.27 21.11 -8.63
C LEU A 403 -4.65 20.89 -10.10
N GLY A 404 -4.97 21.97 -10.83
CA GLY A 404 -5.42 21.87 -12.23
C GLY A 404 -4.44 21.11 -13.15
N PRO A 405 -3.14 21.44 -13.16
CA PRO A 405 -2.13 20.67 -13.88
C PRO A 405 -2.05 19.20 -13.44
N ARG A 406 -2.12 18.91 -12.13
CA ARG A 406 -2.06 17.53 -11.59
C ARG A 406 -3.28 16.70 -12.00
N VAL A 407 -4.48 17.27 -11.94
CA VAL A 407 -5.71 16.63 -12.44
C VAL A 407 -5.54 16.24 -13.90
N ARG A 408 -5.11 17.17 -14.76
CA ARG A 408 -4.93 16.88 -16.19
C ARG A 408 -3.88 15.81 -16.45
N ALA A 409 -2.77 15.83 -15.71
CA ALA A 409 -1.72 14.82 -15.84
C ALA A 409 -2.25 13.44 -15.45
N PHE A 410 -2.98 13.35 -14.34
CA PHE A 410 -3.62 12.12 -13.88
C PHE A 410 -4.66 11.61 -14.89
N SER A 411 -5.61 12.44 -15.31
CA SER A 411 -6.66 12.03 -16.25
C SER A 411 -6.10 11.65 -17.63
N ALA A 412 -4.96 12.21 -18.04
CA ALA A 412 -4.27 11.81 -19.27
C ALA A 412 -3.55 10.45 -19.14
N ALA A 413 -2.96 10.17 -17.97
CA ALA A 413 -2.30 8.89 -17.69
C ALA A 413 -3.31 7.74 -17.49
N TYR A 414 -4.50 8.07 -17.00
CA TYR A 414 -5.56 7.11 -16.70
C TYR A 414 -6.88 7.58 -17.35
N PRO A 415 -7.09 7.38 -18.66
CA PRO A 415 -8.37 7.73 -19.29
C PRO A 415 -9.52 6.84 -18.77
N LEU A 416 -10.73 7.41 -18.70
CA LEU A 416 -11.98 6.72 -18.32
C LEU A 416 -12.49 5.79 -19.41
#